data_AF-A0A229TMQ7-F1
#
_entry.id   AF-A0A229TMQ7-F1
#
_cell.length_a   1.000
_cell.length_b   1.000
_cell.length_c   1.000
_cell.angle_alpha   90.00
_cell.angle_beta   90.00
_cell.angle_gamma   90.00
#
_symmetry.space_group_name_H-M   'P 1'
#
loop_
_entity.id
_entity.type
_entity.pdbx_description
1 polymer ?
#
loop_
_entity_poly.entity_id
_entity_poly.type
_entity_poly.pdbx_seq_one_letter_code
_entity_poly.pdbx_strand_id
1 'polypeptide(L)'
;MRAASGLTLQVMDTTTSGLSCGQATDLVTRFQQAIAGRQPAGSGRPVGETVDGWLCVSGPPASQGGTTCSRGEDTVFARVTEAE
;
A
#
# COMPACT_ATOMS: atom_id res chain seq x y z
N MET A 1 1.98 9.83 -2.28
CA MET A 1 1.32 9.78 -0.94
C MET A 1 2.34 9.32 0.09
N ARG A 2 2.14 9.55 1.39
CA ARG A 2 3.03 9.01 2.43
C ARG A 2 2.52 7.68 2.99
N ALA A 3 3.39 6.70 3.09
CA ALA A 3 3.18 5.47 3.82
C ALA A 3 3.10 5.74 5.33
N ALA A 4 2.51 4.80 6.07
CA ALA A 4 2.57 4.74 7.53
C ALA A 4 4.00 4.73 8.07
N SER A 5 4.93 4.19 7.28
CA SER A 5 6.38 4.20 7.57
C SER A 5 7.06 5.55 7.32
N GLY A 6 6.33 6.56 6.81
CA GLY A 6 6.86 7.89 6.50
C GLY A 6 7.51 8.03 5.12
N LEU A 7 7.60 6.94 4.34
CA LEU A 7 8.17 6.91 2.98
C LEU A 7 7.13 7.32 1.92
N THR A 8 7.56 7.65 0.70
CA THR A 8 6.63 7.98 -0.41
C THR A 8 6.12 6.70 -1.08
N LEU A 9 4.82 6.62 -1.37
CA LEU A 9 4.19 5.53 -2.12
C LEU A 9 3.60 6.05 -3.44
N GLN A 10 3.77 5.24 -4.49
CA GLN A 10 3.21 5.44 -5.82
C GLN A 10 2.50 4.16 -6.29
N VAL A 11 1.24 4.28 -6.71
CA VAL A 11 0.49 3.20 -7.35
C VAL A 11 1.07 2.98 -8.76
N MET A 12 1.45 1.73 -9.07
CA MET A 12 2.19 1.41 -10.28
C MET A 12 1.35 0.68 -11.34
N ASP A 13 0.36 -0.10 -10.93
CA ASP A 13 -0.50 -0.83 -11.86
C ASP A 13 -1.91 -1.00 -11.29
N THR A 14 -2.91 -0.69 -12.11
CA THR A 14 -4.35 -0.85 -11.81
C THR A 14 -5.06 -1.65 -12.89
N THR A 15 -4.31 -2.19 -13.86
CA THR A 15 -4.82 -2.68 -15.13
C THR A 15 -5.63 -3.97 -14.96
N THR A 16 -5.34 -4.71 -13.88
CA THR A 16 -6.01 -5.97 -13.51
C THR A 16 -7.10 -5.78 -12.45
N SER A 17 -7.28 -4.59 -11.90
CA SER A 17 -8.17 -4.35 -10.75
C SER A 17 -9.50 -3.68 -11.10
N GLY A 18 -9.67 -3.24 -12.36
CA GLY A 18 -10.82 -2.46 -12.81
C GLY A 18 -10.98 -1.09 -12.12
N LEU A 19 -10.05 -0.71 -11.25
CA LEU A 19 -10.03 0.57 -10.56
C LEU A 19 -9.34 1.63 -11.40
N SER A 20 -9.85 2.86 -11.36
CA SER A 20 -9.07 4.00 -11.83
C SER A 20 -7.85 4.23 -10.93
N CYS A 21 -6.81 4.86 -11.47
CA CYS A 21 -5.63 5.27 -10.70
C CYS A 21 -6.00 6.07 -9.43
N GLY A 22 -7.03 6.92 -9.51
CA GLY A 22 -7.57 7.65 -8.36
C GLY A 22 -8.14 6.72 -7.29
N GLN A 23 -8.99 5.77 -7.67
CA GLN A 23 -9.57 4.80 -6.72
C GLN A 23 -8.51 3.90 -6.07
N ALA A 24 -7.51 3.46 -6.84
CA ALA A 24 -6.40 2.68 -6.32
C ALA A 24 -5.52 3.48 -5.36
N THR A 25 -5.32 4.77 -5.67
CA THR A 25 -4.61 5.74 -4.81
C THR A 25 -5.36 5.94 -3.48
N ASP A 26 -6.68 6.12 -3.53
CA ASP A 26 -7.52 6.22 -2.33
C ASP A 26 -7.49 4.93 -1.50
N LEU A 27 -7.59 3.76 -2.14
CA LEU A 27 -7.53 2.46 -1.46
C LEU A 27 -6.21 2.29 -0.68
N VAL A 28 -5.08 2.54 -1.35
CA VAL A 28 -3.76 2.46 -0.72
C VAL A 28 -3.61 3.51 0.38
N THR A 29 -4.16 4.72 0.20
CA THR A 29 -4.17 5.76 1.25
C THR A 29 -4.89 5.29 2.49
N ARG A 30 -6.12 4.76 2.34
CA ARG A 30 -6.94 4.28 3.46
C ARG A 30 -6.25 3.15 4.20
N PHE A 31 -5.65 2.22 3.46
CA PHE A 31 -4.83 1.17 4.06
C PHE A 31 -3.66 1.73 4.87
N GLN A 32 -2.89 2.66 4.31
CA GLN A 32 -1.77 3.28 5.01
C GLN A 32 -2.21 4.05 6.26
N GLN A 33 -3.38 4.70 6.23
CA GLN A 33 -3.98 5.32 7.41
C GLN A 33 -4.39 4.29 8.47
N ALA A 34 -4.97 3.15 8.06
CA ALA A 34 -5.39 2.09 8.97
C ALA A 34 -4.22 1.38 9.68
N ILE A 35 -3.05 1.33 9.03
CA ILE A 35 -1.84 0.75 9.62
C ILE A 35 -0.87 1.79 10.22
N ALA A 36 -1.28 3.06 10.30
CA ALA A 36 -0.47 4.11 10.89
C ALA A 36 -0.06 3.75 12.33
N GLY A 37 1.23 3.90 12.65
CA GLY A 37 1.79 3.53 13.95
C GLY A 37 1.96 2.01 14.19
N ARG A 38 1.44 1.14 13.32
CA ARG A 38 1.65 -0.32 13.39
C ARG A 38 2.89 -0.78 12.63
N GLN A 39 3.43 0.08 11.77
CA GLN A 39 4.59 -0.23 10.93
C GLN A 39 5.65 0.88 10.97
N PRO A 40 6.52 0.89 12.00
CA PRO A 40 7.60 1.88 12.09
C PRO A 40 8.60 1.73 10.93
N ALA A 41 9.28 2.82 10.54
CA ALA A 41 10.14 2.90 9.37
C ALA A 41 11.29 1.88 9.32
N GLY A 42 11.81 1.47 10.48
CA GLY A 42 12.85 0.44 10.59
C GLY A 42 12.33 -0.99 10.70
N SER A 43 11.01 -1.22 10.62
CA SER A 43 10.43 -2.55 10.74
C SER A 43 10.76 -3.41 9.52
N GLY A 44 11.14 -4.66 9.75
CA GLY A 44 11.18 -5.70 8.70
C GLY A 44 9.85 -6.43 8.53
N ARG A 45 8.83 -6.10 9.33
CA ARG A 45 7.59 -6.88 9.40
C ARG A 45 6.52 -6.28 8.47
N PRO A 46 5.91 -7.11 7.60
CA PRO A 46 4.73 -6.69 6.85
C PRO A 46 3.53 -6.53 7.80
N VAL A 47 2.61 -5.62 7.45
CA VAL A 47 1.33 -5.45 8.15
C VAL A 47 0.21 -5.66 7.14
N GLY A 48 -0.78 -6.47 7.50
CA GLY A 48 -1.97 -6.69 6.70
C GLY A 48 -3.21 -6.09 7.35
N GLU A 49 -4.11 -5.54 6.55
CA GLU A 49 -5.42 -5.03 6.97
C GLU A 49 -6.41 -5.14 5.81
N THR A 50 -7.70 -5.33 6.10
CA THR A 50 -8.75 -5.34 5.08
C THR A 50 -9.40 -3.95 4.98
N VAL A 51 -9.45 -3.39 3.78
CA VAL A 51 -9.99 -2.04 3.52
C VAL A 51 -10.93 -2.09 2.32
N ASP A 52 -12.17 -1.63 2.50
CA ASP A 52 -13.18 -1.62 1.42
C ASP A 52 -13.36 -2.99 0.71
N GLY A 53 -13.16 -4.08 1.45
CA GLY A 53 -13.22 -5.46 0.93
C GLY A 53 -11.95 -5.94 0.21
N TRP A 54 -10.88 -5.15 0.20
CA TRP A 54 -9.57 -5.53 -0.30
C TRP A 54 -8.65 -5.97 0.83
N LEU A 55 -7.99 -7.10 0.66
CA LEU A 55 -6.91 -7.52 1.54
C LEU A 55 -5.64 -6.77 1.14
N CYS A 56 -5.23 -5.80 1.94
CA CYS A 56 -4.02 -5.02 1.71
C CYS A 56 -2.90 -5.47 2.64
N VAL A 57 -1.71 -5.64 2.10
CA VAL A 57 -0.50 -6.00 2.84
C VAL A 57 0.62 -5.02 2.47
N SER A 58 1.23 -4.42 3.47
CA SER A 58 2.44 -3.63 3.32
C SER A 58 3.66 -4.53 3.35
N GLY A 59 4.60 -4.30 2.45
CA GLY A 59 5.92 -4.89 2.48
C GLY A 59 6.79 -4.26 3.57
N PRO A 60 7.99 -4.82 3.82
CA PRO A 60 8.92 -4.31 4.82
C PRO A 60 9.44 -2.91 4.46
N PRO A 61 9.20 -1.86 5.27
CA PRO A 61 9.69 -0.52 4.98
C PRO A 61 11.21 -0.44 4.88
N ALA A 62 11.92 -1.22 5.71
CA ALA A 62 13.37 -1.31 5.70
C ALA A 62 13.96 -1.81 4.36
N SER A 63 13.15 -2.47 3.52
CA SER A 63 13.55 -2.94 2.19
C SER A 63 12.79 -2.23 1.07
N GLN A 64 12.19 -1.06 1.36
CA GLN A 64 11.34 -0.31 0.42
C GLN A 64 10.18 -1.18 -0.12
N GLY A 65 9.66 -2.07 0.72
CA GLY A 65 8.56 -2.95 0.37
C GLY A 65 7.28 -2.16 0.10
N GLY A 66 6.71 -2.35 -1.10
CA GLY A 66 5.47 -1.71 -1.53
C GLY A 66 4.22 -2.20 -0.79
N THR A 67 3.06 -1.63 -1.11
CA THR A 67 1.74 -2.13 -0.70
C THR A 67 1.13 -2.96 -1.82
N THR A 68 0.58 -4.11 -1.47
CA THR A 68 -0.22 -4.94 -2.37
C THR A 68 -1.62 -5.06 -1.80
N CYS A 69 -2.64 -4.69 -2.58
CA CYS A 69 -4.04 -4.90 -2.24
C CYS A 69 -4.66 -5.86 -3.25
N SER A 70 -5.32 -6.92 -2.78
CA SER A 70 -5.99 -7.89 -3.63
C SER A 70 -7.46 -8.09 -3.23
N ARG A 71 -8.30 -8.37 -4.22
CA ARG A 71 -9.72 -8.70 -4.03
C ARG A 71 -10.17 -9.67 -5.12
N GLY A 72 -10.23 -10.96 -4.76
CA GLY A 72 -10.47 -12.01 -5.76
C GLY A 72 -9.32 -12.06 -6.76
N GLU A 73 -9.61 -11.83 -8.04
CA GLU A 73 -8.61 -11.77 -9.12
C GLU A 73 -8.01 -10.36 -9.29
N ASP A 74 -8.65 -9.34 -8.73
CA ASP A 74 -8.19 -7.96 -8.82
C ASP A 74 -6.96 -7.73 -7.95
N THR A 75 -5.93 -7.07 -8.49
CA THR A 75 -4.73 -6.66 -7.73
C THR A 75 -4.37 -5.20 -7.99
N VAL A 76 -4.02 -4.49 -6.93
CA VAL A 76 -3.45 -3.14 -6.94
C VAL A 76 -2.07 -3.20 -6.29
N PHE A 77 -1.07 -2.67 -6.97
CA PHE A 77 0.28 -2.59 -6.43
C PHE A 77 0.75 -1.14 -6.33
N ALA A 78 1.29 -0.78 -5.17
CA ALA A 78 1.97 0.49 -4.94
C ALA A 78 3.38 0.25 -4.45
N ARG A 79 4.38 0.91 -5.05
CA ARG A 79 5.77 0.82 -4.61
C ARG A 79 6.10 1.97 -3.69
N VAL A 80 7.01 1.72 -2.75
CA VAL A 80 7.70 2.79 -2.05
C VAL A 80 8.73 3.37 -3.01
N THR A 81 8.71 4.68 -3.19
CA THR A 81 9.74 5.41 -3.91
C THR A 81 10.48 6.30 -2.92
N GLU A 82 11.76 6.54 -3.16
CA GLU A 82 12.45 7.63 -2.48
C GLU A 82 11.70 8.92 -2.83
N ALA A 83 11.37 9.72 -1.81
CA ALA A 83 10.86 11.06 -2.06
C ALA A 83 12.05 11.85 -2.63
N GLU A 84 11.93 12.33 -3.87
CA GLU A 84 12.85 13.34 -4.41
C GLU A 84 12.91 14.58 -3.51
#